data_AF-A0AAN8GC96-F1
#
_entry.id   AF-A0AAN8GC96-F1
#
_cell.length_a   1.000
_cell.length_b   1.000
_cell.length_c   1.000
_cell.angle_alpha   90.00
_cell.angle_beta   90.00
_cell.angle_gamma   90.00
#
_symmetry.space_group_name_H-M   'P 1'
#
loop_
_entity.id
_entity.type
_entity.pdbx_description
1 polymer ?
#
loop_
_entity_poly.entity_id
_entity_poly.type
_entity_poly.pdbx_seq_one_letter_code
_entity_poly.pdbx_strand_id
1 'polypeptide(L)'
;MPNGIALSPDEHFLLLAETSIGRILRFWLKGPKAGTKEVVMDNMIGYPDNIRRSDHGTFLVGITTPRFRKITPPFLDMIAPYPAVKRFLAKVIPLSWYRVLLPRYALVLELGSDGRLVGSLQDPEARLTWAISDVFQHRGRTYLGSTDLPLLARP
;
A
#
# COMPACT_ATOMS: atom_id res chain seq x y z
N MET A 1 5.71 -9.53 2.15
CA MET A 1 6.95 -8.76 2.03
C MET A 1 6.70 -7.40 2.68
N PRO A 2 7.49 -7.00 3.68
CA PRO A 2 7.44 -5.65 4.24
C PRO A 2 7.86 -4.63 3.18
N ASN A 3 7.17 -3.48 3.14
CA ASN A 3 7.46 -2.44 2.15
C ASN A 3 7.49 -1.06 2.83
N GLY A 4 6.32 -0.43 3.08
CA GLY A 4 6.24 0.86 3.76
C GLY A 4 6.34 0.79 5.28
N ILE A 5 6.96 1.80 5.89
CA ILE A 5 7.00 2.01 7.34
C ILE A 5 6.66 3.45 7.71
N ALA A 6 6.00 3.65 8.86
CA ALA A 6 5.81 4.99 9.43
C ALA A 6 5.80 4.94 10.96
N LEU A 7 6.52 5.85 11.60
CA LEU A 7 6.48 6.02 13.06
C LEU A 7 5.23 6.81 13.47
N SER A 8 4.67 6.46 14.62
CA SER A 8 3.75 7.33 15.36
C SER A 8 4.44 8.65 15.77
N PRO A 9 3.68 9.74 15.99
CA PRO A 9 4.25 11.05 16.31
C PRO A 9 5.21 11.07 17.51
N ASP A 10 4.93 10.24 18.51
CA ASP A 10 5.63 10.07 19.77
C ASP A 10 6.55 8.82 19.79
N GLU A 11 6.64 8.14 18.65
CA GLU A 11 7.43 6.92 18.45
C GLU A 11 7.07 5.80 19.45
N HIS A 12 5.81 5.74 19.88
CA HIS A 12 5.31 4.64 20.71
C HIS A 12 5.11 3.35 19.93
N PHE A 13 4.79 3.47 18.65
CA PHE A 13 4.68 2.38 17.70
C PHE A 13 5.17 2.78 16.30
N LEU A 14 5.43 1.79 15.45
CA LEU A 14 5.52 1.96 14.00
C LEU A 14 4.45 1.14 13.29
N LEU A 15 4.00 1.62 12.14
CA LEU A 15 3.20 0.87 11.19
C LEU A 15 4.11 0.26 10.13
N LEU A 16 3.75 -0.94 9.67
CA LEU A 16 4.44 -1.68 8.61
C LEU A 16 3.43 -2.20 7.59
N ALA A 17 3.60 -1.84 6.33
CA ALA A 17 2.82 -2.37 5.22
C ALA A 17 3.44 -3.69 4.72
N GLU A 18 2.62 -4.73 4.64
CA GLU A 18 3.01 -6.00 4.03
C GLU A 18 2.32 -6.19 2.67
N THR A 19 2.98 -5.73 1.61
CA THR A 19 2.43 -5.70 0.24
C THR A 19 1.91 -7.07 -0.18
N SER A 20 2.73 -8.13 -0.10
CA SER A 20 2.32 -9.46 -0.61
C SER A 20 1.14 -10.11 0.13
N ILE A 21 0.82 -9.65 1.34
CA ILE A 21 -0.28 -10.19 2.15
C ILE A 21 -1.50 -9.27 2.05
N GLY A 22 -1.29 -7.97 1.78
CA GLY A 22 -2.36 -6.99 1.74
C GLY A 22 -2.83 -6.60 3.14
N ARG A 23 -1.89 -6.28 4.04
CA ARG A 23 -2.19 -5.90 5.44
C ARG A 23 -1.25 -4.85 6.00
N ILE A 24 -1.68 -4.19 7.08
CA ILE A 24 -0.89 -3.27 7.90
C ILE A 24 -0.71 -3.87 9.31
N LEU A 25 0.53 -3.90 9.78
CA LEU A 25 0.90 -4.26 11.15
C LEU A 25 1.25 -3.03 11.97
N ARG A 26 1.01 -3.09 13.27
CA ARG A 26 1.57 -2.16 14.27
C ARG A 26 2.58 -2.90 15.12
N PHE A 27 3.76 -2.33 15.27
CA PHE A 27 4.80 -2.80 16.19
C PHE A 27 4.94 -1.80 17.32
N TRP A 28 4.75 -2.26 18.55
CA TRP A 28 4.89 -1.44 19.74
C TRP A 28 6.37 -1.28 20.10
N LEU A 29 6.84 -0.04 20.19
CA LEU A 29 8.23 0.31 20.50
C LEU A 29 8.40 0.68 21.98
N LYS A 30 7.35 1.23 22.60
CA LYS A 30 7.34 1.69 24.00
C LYS A 30 6.11 1.17 24.75
N GLY A 31 6.15 1.24 26.08
CA GLY A 31 5.05 0.87 26.96
C GLY A 31 4.93 -0.65 27.22
N PRO A 32 3.85 -1.10 27.89
CA PRO A 32 3.71 -2.48 28.35
C PRO A 32 3.68 -3.54 27.23
N LYS A 33 3.38 -3.12 26.00
CA LYS A 33 3.34 -3.97 24.81
C LYS A 33 4.63 -3.93 24.00
N ALA A 34 5.68 -3.22 24.44
CA ALA A 34 6.91 -3.06 23.66
C ALA A 34 7.49 -4.40 23.19
N GLY A 35 7.92 -4.47 21.94
CA GLY A 35 8.42 -5.68 21.29
C GLY A 35 7.33 -6.59 20.70
N THR A 36 6.05 -6.31 20.96
CA THR A 36 4.93 -7.04 20.35
C THR A 36 4.45 -6.38 19.06
N LYS A 37 3.69 -7.15 18.27
CA LYS A 37 3.02 -6.66 17.06
C LYS A 37 1.58 -7.11 17.01
N GLU A 38 0.74 -6.30 16.37
CA GLU A 38 -0.67 -6.61 16.13
C GLU A 38 -1.07 -6.27 14.69
N VAL A 39 -2.08 -6.96 14.17
CA VAL A 39 -2.66 -6.66 12.87
C VAL A 39 -3.65 -5.52 13.04
N VAL A 40 -3.39 -4.42 12.34
CA VAL A 40 -4.23 -3.22 12.39
C VAL A 40 -5.31 -3.25 11.32
N MET A 41 -4.91 -3.68 10.13
CA MET A 41 -5.80 -3.82 8.99
C MET A 41 -5.39 -5.06 8.22
N ASP A 42 -6.32 -5.96 7.97
CA ASP A 42 -6.11 -7.16 7.16
C ASP A 42 -7.04 -7.16 5.95
N ASN A 43 -6.78 -8.07 5.01
CA ASN A 43 -7.59 -8.26 3.81
C ASN A 43 -7.91 -6.93 3.08
N MET A 44 -6.88 -6.10 2.92
CA MET A 44 -7.03 -4.77 2.33
C MET A 44 -7.56 -4.84 0.90
N ILE A 45 -8.30 -3.80 0.51
CA ILE A 45 -8.87 -3.63 -0.83
C ILE A 45 -7.83 -3.38 -1.94
N GLY A 46 -6.54 -3.48 -1.60
CA GLY A 46 -5.40 -3.33 -2.49
C GLY A 46 -4.11 -3.73 -1.78
N TYR A 47 -3.02 -3.80 -2.53
CA TYR A 47 -1.72 -4.13 -1.97
C TYR A 47 -1.02 -2.85 -1.50
N PRO A 48 -0.74 -2.70 -0.19
CA PRO A 48 -0.16 -1.49 0.35
C PRO A 48 1.31 -1.37 -0.02
N ASP A 49 1.77 -0.15 -0.26
CA ASP A 49 3.15 0.21 -0.57
C ASP A 49 3.69 1.10 0.56
N ASN A 50 4.16 2.32 0.29
CA ASN A 50 4.64 3.23 1.33
C ASN A 50 3.52 3.75 2.24
N ILE A 51 3.89 3.99 3.50
CA ILE A 51 3.07 4.64 4.52
C ILE A 51 3.73 5.96 4.88
N ARG A 52 2.99 7.06 4.87
CA ARG A 52 3.47 8.38 5.31
C ARG A 52 2.50 9.03 6.27
N ARG A 53 3.00 9.90 7.13
CA ARG A 53 2.15 10.72 8.00
C ARG A 53 1.51 11.83 7.17
N SER A 54 0.24 12.10 7.45
CA SER A 54 -0.46 13.28 6.93
C SER A 54 -0.09 14.53 7.73
N ASP A 55 -0.46 15.70 7.20
CA ASP A 55 -0.35 16.97 7.91
C ASP A 55 -1.31 17.05 9.13
N HIS A 56 -2.25 16.10 9.25
CA HIS A 56 -3.30 16.06 10.29
C HIS A 56 -3.09 14.97 11.34
N GLY A 57 -1.95 14.27 11.33
CA GLY A 57 -1.63 13.23 12.32
C GLY A 57 -2.24 11.86 12.03
N THR A 58 -2.80 11.67 10.83
CA THR A 58 -3.22 10.36 10.27
C THR A 58 -2.09 9.75 9.45
N PHE A 59 -2.31 8.55 8.89
CA PHE A 59 -1.37 7.84 8.04
C PHE A 59 -1.96 7.61 6.66
N LEU A 60 -1.27 8.07 5.63
CA LEU A 60 -1.60 7.85 4.24
C LEU A 60 -0.84 6.63 3.74
N VAL A 61 -1.55 5.74 3.05
CA VAL A 61 -1.02 4.49 2.51
C VAL A 61 -1.23 4.49 1.00
N GLY A 62 -0.13 4.44 0.25
CA GLY A 62 -0.17 4.24 -1.20
C GLY A 62 -0.59 2.81 -1.53
N ILE A 63 -1.47 2.63 -2.51
CA ILE A 63 -1.88 1.31 -2.99
C ILE A 63 -1.38 1.11 -4.43
N THR A 64 -0.49 0.14 -4.60
CA THR A 64 0.15 -0.16 -5.90
C THR A 64 -0.82 -0.80 -6.89
N THR A 65 -1.76 -1.62 -6.43
CA THR A 65 -2.85 -2.12 -7.28
C THR A 65 -4.03 -2.51 -6.41
N PRO A 66 -5.27 -2.22 -6.83
CA PRO A 66 -6.44 -2.70 -6.13
C PRO A 66 -6.50 -4.23 -6.18
N ARG A 67 -7.08 -4.81 -5.13
CA ARG A 67 -7.25 -6.25 -4.93
C ARG A 67 -8.72 -6.63 -5.14
N PHE A 68 -9.37 -6.01 -6.12
CA PHE A 68 -10.77 -6.26 -6.40
C PHE A 68 -10.95 -7.62 -7.08
N ARG A 69 -11.79 -8.47 -6.50
CA ARG A 69 -12.21 -9.72 -7.14
C ARG A 69 -13.15 -9.39 -8.28
N LYS A 70 -12.72 -9.68 -9.51
CA LYS A 70 -13.60 -9.65 -10.70
C LYS A 70 -14.15 -11.07 -10.89
N ILE A 71 -14.13 -11.59 -12.11
CA ILE A 71 -14.49 -12.99 -12.39
C ILE A 71 -13.47 -13.96 -11.77
N THR A 72 -12.19 -13.58 -11.76
CA THR A 72 -11.09 -14.33 -11.14
C THR A 72 -10.51 -13.55 -9.94
N PRO A 73 -9.86 -14.25 -8.98
CA PRO A 73 -9.04 -13.59 -7.97
C PRO A 73 -7.95 -12.73 -8.62
N PRO A 74 -7.48 -11.66 -7.94
CA PRO A 74 -6.33 -10.90 -8.40
C PRO A 74 -5.14 -11.82 -8.73
N PHE A 75 -4.44 -11.52 -9.82
CA PHE A 75 -3.35 -12.38 -10.32
C PHE A 75 -2.31 -12.70 -9.25
N LEU A 76 -1.95 -11.71 -8.43
CA LEU A 76 -0.99 -11.87 -7.34
C LEU A 76 -1.47 -12.86 -6.27
N ASP A 77 -2.77 -12.88 -5.96
CA ASP A 77 -3.36 -13.85 -5.03
C ASP A 77 -3.35 -15.26 -5.59
N MET A 78 -3.60 -15.41 -6.89
CA MET A 78 -3.65 -16.71 -7.56
C MET A 78 -2.28 -17.41 -7.55
N ILE A 79 -1.19 -16.65 -7.73
CA ILE A 79 0.17 -17.20 -7.72
C ILE A 79 0.80 -17.24 -6.32
N ALA A 80 0.25 -16.52 -5.35
CA ALA A 80 0.81 -16.39 -4.00
C ALA A 80 1.11 -17.75 -3.33
N PRO A 81 0.23 -18.78 -3.39
CA PRO A 81 0.45 -20.08 -2.74
C PRO A 81 1.52 -20.96 -3.39
N TYR A 82 2.03 -20.61 -4.58
CA TYR A 82 2.88 -21.49 -5.39
C TYR A 82 4.29 -20.89 -5.59
N PRO A 83 5.25 -21.13 -4.66
CA PRO A 83 6.61 -20.59 -4.74
C PRO A 83 7.36 -20.96 -6.03
N ALA A 84 7.20 -22.19 -6.50
CA ALA A 84 7.84 -22.66 -7.74
C ALA A 84 7.36 -21.88 -8.97
N VAL A 85 6.05 -21.63 -9.06
CA VAL A 85 5.45 -20.85 -10.15
C VAL A 85 5.96 -19.41 -10.10
N LYS A 86 5.93 -18.75 -8.93
CA LYS A 86 6.49 -17.39 -8.78
C LYS A 86 7.94 -17.32 -9.25
N ARG A 87 8.77 -18.30 -8.86
CA ARG A 87 10.19 -18.36 -9.25
C ARG A 87 10.37 -18.56 -10.76
N PHE A 88 9.53 -19.36 -11.40
CA PHE A 88 9.56 -19.57 -12.84
C PHE A 88 9.14 -18.29 -13.58
N LEU A 89 7.98 -17.72 -13.22
CA LEU A 89 7.45 -16.50 -13.84
C LEU A 89 8.45 -15.34 -13.71
N ALA A 90 9.08 -15.16 -12.54
CA ALA A 90 10.09 -14.13 -12.33
C ALA A 90 11.35 -14.27 -13.21
N LYS A 91 11.66 -15.48 -13.69
CA LYS A 91 12.80 -15.74 -14.58
C LYS A 91 12.46 -15.64 -16.06
N VAL A 92 11.22 -15.96 -16.43
CA VAL A 92 10.82 -16.15 -17.83
C VAL A 92 10.04 -14.95 -18.37
N ILE A 93 9.23 -14.29 -17.54
CA ILE A 93 8.35 -13.22 -17.98
C ILE A 93 8.98 -11.87 -17.60
N PRO A 94 9.23 -10.98 -18.58
CA PRO A 94 9.70 -9.62 -18.32
C PRO A 94 8.77 -8.86 -17.37
N LEU A 95 9.33 -8.04 -16.48
CA LEU A 95 8.55 -7.32 -15.48
C LEU A 95 7.45 -6.41 -16.11
N SER A 96 7.73 -5.86 -17.30
CA SER A 96 6.82 -5.01 -18.06
C SER A 96 5.52 -5.70 -18.46
N TRP A 97 5.52 -7.02 -18.66
CA TRP A 97 4.32 -7.76 -19.04
C TRP A 97 3.31 -7.86 -17.90
N TYR A 98 3.77 -7.92 -16.65
CA TYR A 98 2.86 -7.91 -15.50
C TYR A 98 2.08 -6.59 -15.40
N ARG A 99 2.66 -5.47 -15.84
CA ARG A 99 2.00 -4.16 -15.82
C ARG A 99 0.72 -4.14 -16.67
N VAL A 100 0.69 -4.90 -17.77
CA VAL A 100 -0.49 -5.00 -18.64
C VAL A 100 -1.64 -5.74 -17.95
N LEU A 101 -1.33 -6.63 -17.00
CA LEU A 101 -2.32 -7.40 -16.24
C LEU A 101 -2.88 -6.61 -15.04
N LEU A 102 -2.20 -5.54 -14.63
CA LEU A 102 -2.62 -4.73 -13.49
C LEU A 102 -3.67 -3.71 -13.93
N PRO A 103 -4.80 -3.59 -13.20
CA PRO A 103 -5.78 -2.56 -13.50
C PRO A 103 -5.18 -1.18 -13.31
N ARG A 104 -5.42 -0.29 -14.27
CA ARG A 104 -5.16 1.14 -14.10
C ARG A 104 -6.13 1.70 -13.07
N TYR A 105 -5.61 1.99 -11.89
CA TYR A 105 -6.37 2.51 -10.77
C TYR A 105 -5.41 3.23 -9.83
N ALA A 106 -5.82 4.40 -9.33
CA ALA A 106 -5.11 5.11 -8.27
C ALA A 106 -5.91 5.04 -6.98
N LEU A 107 -5.27 4.58 -5.90
CA LEU A 107 -5.89 4.47 -4.59
C LEU A 107 -4.90 4.89 -3.50
N VAL A 108 -5.37 5.76 -2.62
CA VAL A 108 -4.71 6.09 -1.35
C VAL A 108 -5.71 5.81 -0.25
N LEU A 109 -5.26 5.15 0.81
CA LEU A 109 -6.06 4.97 2.03
C LEU A 109 -5.52 5.87 3.13
N GLU A 110 -6.42 6.45 3.92
CA GLU A 110 -6.07 7.23 5.09
C GLU A 110 -6.50 6.47 6.35
N LEU A 111 -5.54 6.19 7.22
CA LEU A 111 -5.73 5.49 8.49
C LEU A 111 -5.58 6.47 9.65
N GLY A 112 -6.50 6.41 10.62
CA GLY A 112 -6.38 7.12 11.88
C GLY A 112 -5.20 6.63 12.73
N SER A 113 -4.95 7.32 13.84
CA SER A 113 -3.91 6.91 14.80
C SER A 113 -4.19 5.55 15.45
N ASP A 114 -5.47 5.22 15.63
CA ASP A 114 -5.96 3.91 16.06
C ASP A 114 -5.86 2.84 14.95
N GLY A 115 -5.54 3.26 13.71
CA GLY A 115 -5.38 2.40 12.56
C GLY A 115 -6.67 2.07 11.82
N ARG A 116 -7.79 2.70 12.20
CA ARG A 116 -9.04 2.57 11.45
C ARG A 116 -8.97 3.36 10.15
N LEU A 117 -9.62 2.85 9.11
CA LEU A 117 -9.79 3.58 7.86
C LEU A 117 -10.69 4.80 8.11
N VAL A 118 -10.17 6.00 7.86
CA VAL A 118 -10.90 7.27 8.02
C VAL A 118 -11.23 7.93 6.69
N GLY A 119 -10.53 7.57 5.61
CA GLY A 119 -10.74 8.14 4.29
C GLY A 119 -10.06 7.37 3.18
N SER A 120 -10.39 7.72 1.93
CA SER A 120 -9.70 7.22 0.75
C SER A 120 -9.76 8.23 -0.38
N LEU A 121 -8.68 8.31 -1.18
CA LEU A 121 -8.64 9.04 -2.44
C LEU A 121 -8.60 8.02 -3.57
N GLN A 122 -9.47 8.16 -4.56
CA GLN A 122 -9.64 7.18 -5.64
C GLN A 122 -9.67 7.89 -6.99
N ASP A 123 -8.94 7.34 -7.96
CA ASP A 123 -9.05 7.69 -9.38
C ASP A 123 -9.21 6.38 -10.19
N PRO A 124 -10.47 5.91 -10.36
CA PRO A 124 -10.77 4.65 -11.03
C PRO A 124 -10.41 4.64 -12.52
N GLU A 125 -10.32 5.80 -13.14
CA GLU A 125 -10.00 5.96 -14.56
C GLU A 125 -8.51 6.24 -14.79
N ALA A 126 -7.73 6.38 -13.71
CA ALA A 126 -6.31 6.72 -13.75
C ALA A 126 -6.02 7.97 -14.61
N ARG A 127 -6.87 8.99 -14.51
CA ARG A 127 -6.74 10.25 -15.26
C ARG A 127 -5.48 11.00 -14.86
N LEU A 128 -5.12 10.94 -13.58
CA LEU A 128 -3.96 11.66 -13.04
C LEU A 128 -2.73 10.75 -12.89
N THR A 129 -2.92 9.56 -12.30
CA THR A 129 -1.85 8.58 -12.06
C THR A 129 -2.46 7.20 -11.81
N TRP A 130 -1.61 6.19 -11.67
CA TRP A 130 -1.99 4.83 -11.30
C TRP A 130 -0.83 4.15 -10.58
N ALA A 131 -1.13 3.04 -9.90
CA ALA A 131 -0.15 2.30 -9.11
C ALA A 131 0.62 3.21 -8.15
N ILE A 132 -0.11 3.79 -7.20
CA ILE A 132 0.45 4.74 -6.23
C ILE A 132 1.38 3.97 -5.29
N SER A 133 2.68 4.18 -5.44
CA SER A 133 3.71 3.60 -4.59
C SER A 133 4.05 4.49 -3.39
N ASP A 134 3.84 5.81 -3.53
CA ASP A 134 4.13 6.77 -2.48
C ASP A 134 3.10 7.91 -2.46
N VAL A 135 2.89 8.44 -1.27
CA VAL A 135 1.97 9.55 -1.03
C VAL A 135 2.58 10.46 0.01
N PHE A 136 2.60 11.75 -0.26
CA PHE A 136 3.21 12.73 0.65
C PHE A 136 2.31 13.95 0.75
N GLN A 137 2.13 14.45 1.96
CA GLN A 137 1.45 15.72 2.21
C GLN A 137 2.45 16.76 2.70
N HIS A 138 2.28 17.97 2.19
CA HIS A 138 3.03 19.12 2.65
C HIS A 138 2.25 20.41 2.44
N ARG A 139 2.03 21.16 3.52
CA ARG A 139 1.32 22.45 3.52
C ARG A 139 -0.08 22.33 2.90
N GLY A 140 -0.81 21.27 3.27
CA GLY A 140 -2.17 21.02 2.81
C GLY A 140 -2.27 20.57 1.35
N ARG A 141 -1.15 20.20 0.71
CA ARG A 141 -1.12 19.64 -0.64
C ARG A 141 -0.70 18.19 -0.61
N THR A 142 -1.43 17.35 -1.36
CA THR A 142 -1.11 15.92 -1.53
C THR A 142 -0.33 15.72 -2.82
N TYR A 143 0.70 14.89 -2.76
CA TYR A 143 1.56 14.51 -3.87
C TYR A 143 1.57 12.99 -4.00
N LEU A 144 1.36 12.50 -5.21
CA LEU A 144 1.24 11.07 -5.51
C LEU A 144 2.43 10.63 -6.37
N GLY A 145 3.14 9.61 -5.91
CA GLY A 145 4.24 8.97 -6.63
C GLY A 145 3.83 7.60 -7.17
N SER A 146 4.34 7.27 -8.36
CA SER A 146 4.18 5.96 -9.00
C SER A 146 5.54 5.46 -9.46
N THR A 147 5.82 4.17 -9.31
CA THR A 147 7.01 3.51 -9.87
C THR A 147 6.92 3.29 -11.37
N ASP A 148 5.72 3.48 -11.95
CA ASP A 148 5.45 3.22 -13.36
C ASP A 148 5.46 4.50 -14.21
N LEU A 149 5.43 5.68 -13.58
CA LEU A 149 5.43 6.98 -14.24
C LEU A 149 6.61 7.85 -13.76
N PRO A 150 7.28 8.59 -14.65
CA PRO A 150 8.38 9.49 -14.27
C PRO A 150 7.88 10.84 -13.73
N LEU A 151 6.61 10.93 -13.34
CA LEU A 151 5.92 12.18 -13.00
C LEU A 151 5.30 12.07 -11.61
N LEU A 152 5.29 13.20 -10.91
CA LEU A 152 4.61 13.35 -9.64
C LEU A 152 3.24 13.98 -9.87
N ALA A 153 2.20 13.33 -9.36
CA ALA A 153 0.81 13.74 -9.55
C ALA A 153 0.32 14.58 -8.37
N ARG A 154 -0.55 15.56 -8.65
CA ARG A 154 -1.21 16.40 -7.64
C ARG A 154 -2.71 16.42 -7.88
N PRO A 155 -3.52 15.82 -6.99
CA PRO A 155 -4.99 15.89 -7.07
C PRO A 155 -5.52 17.28 -6.72
#